data_AF-A0A397VBJ8-F1
#
_entry.id   AF-A0A397VBJ8-F1
#
_cell.length_a   1.000
_cell.length_b   1.000
_cell.length_c   1.000
_cell.angle_alpha   90.00
_cell.angle_beta   90.00
_cell.angle_gamma   90.00
#
_symmetry.space_group_name_H-M   'P 1'
#
loop_
_entity.id
_entity.type
_entity.pdbx_description
1 polymer ?
#
loop_
_entity_poly.entity_id
_entity_poly.type
_entity_poly.pdbx_seq_one_letter_code
_entity_poly.pdbx_strand_id
1 'polypeptide(L)'
;MGCFLILSTITEDEITSNTHVLLLIVTSFLGFFYFIFEVRQFIYRPMPYITSPWNWSDLAAILFPTITSIIWLYNIFPPVWIITISVFLLEIRFLLFFCVLENFGTYFAIMIGVAQKIFSFLVILGILVLAFAHSLHILLRPSTKYSYNQPNYTNDSNNPWNLVSTYQFISSNGDSSAVSSWVYKNNWMLVFLIVIFSFFTTIYLLNLFISLLGDAVKETNNEESFLQLKCELPLHSGLAKWVSIVPVPWLLPRLQWDLNSRPAAWGDNQTT
;
A
#
# COMPACT_ATOMS: atom_id res chain seq x y z
N MET A 1 13.34 -3.16 13.91
CA MET A 1 12.89 -4.36 13.17
C MET A 1 13.79 -4.72 12.00
N GLY A 2 14.87 -3.98 11.72
CA GLY A 2 15.75 -4.24 10.56
C GLY A 2 16.43 -5.62 10.55
N CYS A 3 16.59 -6.26 11.72
CA CYS A 3 17.09 -7.64 11.81
C CYS A 3 16.27 -8.63 10.98
N PHE A 4 14.93 -8.46 10.95
CA PHE A 4 14.04 -9.29 10.14
C PHE A 4 14.22 -9.05 8.64
N LEU A 5 14.44 -7.80 8.23
CA LEU A 5 14.72 -7.46 6.83
C LEU A 5 16.02 -8.13 6.37
N ILE A 6 17.10 -7.95 7.13
CA ILE A 6 18.41 -8.56 6.84
C ILE A 6 18.28 -10.08 6.75
N LEU A 7 17.57 -10.69 7.70
CA LEU A 7 17.30 -12.13 7.71
C LEU A 7 16.56 -12.58 6.45
N SER A 8 15.51 -11.86 6.05
CA SER A 8 14.68 -12.23 4.89
C SER A 8 15.36 -12.04 3.55
N THR A 9 16.38 -11.19 3.47
CA THR A 9 17.10 -10.88 2.22
C THR A 9 18.26 -11.82 1.94
N ILE A 10 18.89 -12.36 2.99
CA ILE A 10 20.06 -13.23 2.86
C ILE A 10 19.57 -14.67 2.83
N THR A 11 20.06 -15.45 1.86
CA THR A 11 19.74 -16.87 1.71
C THR A 11 20.20 -17.69 2.91
N GLU A 12 19.39 -18.68 3.33
CA GLU A 12 19.66 -19.53 4.51
C GLU A 12 21.05 -20.20 4.46
N ASP A 13 21.58 -20.43 3.25
CA ASP A 13 22.88 -21.09 3.05
C ASP A 13 24.10 -20.21 3.42
N GLU A 14 23.94 -18.88 3.49
CA GLU A 14 25.04 -17.95 3.80
C GLU A 14 25.13 -17.59 5.29
N ILE A 15 24.07 -17.83 6.06
CA ILE A 15 23.97 -17.44 7.47
C ILE A 15 24.18 -18.64 8.39
N THR A 16 25.01 -18.47 9.43
CA THR A 16 25.17 -19.51 10.46
C THR A 16 23.83 -19.70 11.20
N SER A 17 23.38 -20.94 11.40
CA SER A 17 22.11 -21.26 12.09
C SER A 17 21.94 -20.50 13.43
N ASN A 18 23.02 -20.34 14.21
CA ASN A 18 23.01 -19.55 15.45
C ASN A 18 22.68 -18.07 15.23
N THR A 19 23.23 -17.45 14.18
CA THR A 19 22.94 -16.04 13.85
C THR A 19 21.52 -15.86 13.33
N HIS A 20 20.99 -16.82 12.58
CA HIS A 20 19.59 -16.82 12.12
C HIS A 20 18.61 -16.82 13.30
N VAL A 21 18.79 -17.75 14.24
CA VAL A 21 17.98 -17.85 15.47
C VAL A 21 18.11 -16.58 16.33
N LEU A 22 19.32 -16.03 16.45
CA LEU A 22 19.55 -14.79 17.20
C LEU A 22 18.81 -13.59 16.59
N LEU A 23 18.85 -13.41 15.26
CA LEU A 23 18.14 -12.33 14.56
C LEU A 23 16.63 -12.42 14.75
N LEU A 24 16.07 -13.64 14.74
CA LEU A 24 14.66 -13.89 15.02
C LEU A 24 14.29 -13.54 16.47
N ILE A 25 15.09 -13.99 17.45
CA ILE A 25 14.86 -13.68 18.87
C ILE A 25 14.89 -12.16 19.12
N VAL A 26 15.88 -11.47 18.56
CA VAL A 26 15.99 -10.00 18.67
C VAL A 26 14.77 -9.32 18.04
N THR A 27 14.31 -9.79 16.89
CA THR A 27 13.11 -9.26 16.22
C THR A 27 11.85 -9.45 17.07
N SER A 28 11.64 -10.66 17.61
CA SER A 28 10.51 -10.96 18.48
C SER A 28 10.51 -10.10 19.74
N PHE A 29 11.66 -9.95 20.40
CA PHE A 29 11.78 -9.11 21.60
C PHE A 29 11.49 -7.63 21.31
N LEU A 30 12.11 -7.10 20.25
CA LEU A 30 11.93 -5.72 19.83
C LEU A 30 10.46 -5.43 19.47
N GLY A 31 9.81 -6.38 18.81
CA GLY A 31 8.40 -6.24 18.47
C GLY A 31 7.44 -6.33 19.62
N PHE A 32 7.70 -7.21 20.59
CA PHE A 32 6.94 -7.23 21.83
C PHE A 32 7.09 -5.89 22.58
N PHE A 33 8.31 -5.35 22.61
CA PHE A 33 8.55 -4.03 23.19
C PHE A 33 7.73 -2.94 22.49
N TYR A 34 7.78 -2.82 21.17
CA TYR A 34 6.97 -1.85 20.42
C TYR A 34 5.46 -2.06 20.56
N PHE A 35 5.02 -3.32 20.66
CA PHE A 35 3.61 -3.66 20.87
C PHE A 35 3.09 -3.09 22.20
N ILE A 36 3.90 -3.11 23.27
CA ILE A 36 3.53 -2.49 24.55
C ILE A 36 3.27 -0.98 24.39
N PHE A 37 4.06 -0.27 23.57
CA PHE A 37 3.84 1.16 23.31
C PHE A 37 2.51 1.41 22.61
N GLU A 38 2.17 0.59 21.61
CA GLU A 38 0.91 0.69 20.87
C GLU A 38 -0.30 0.38 21.76
N VAL A 39 -0.23 -0.68 22.58
CA VAL A 39 -1.29 -1.01 23.54
C VAL A 39 -1.51 0.11 24.55
N ARG A 40 -0.44 0.73 25.05
CA ARG A 40 -0.58 1.88 25.97
C ARG A 40 -1.27 3.06 25.29
N GLN A 41 -0.92 3.37 24.04
CA GLN A 41 -1.55 4.46 23.30
C GLN A 41 -3.05 4.18 23.07
N PHE A 42 -3.39 2.94 22.75
CA PHE A 42 -4.77 2.49 22.62
C PHE A 42 -5.56 2.66 23.91
N ILE A 43 -4.99 2.27 25.06
CA ILE A 43 -5.65 2.40 26.38
C ILE A 43 -5.87 3.88 26.73
N TYR A 44 -4.89 4.76 26.51
CA TYR A 44 -4.98 6.16 26.93
C TYR A 44 -5.96 6.97 26.07
N ARG A 45 -6.01 6.72 24.74
CA ARG A 45 -6.92 7.42 23.81
C ARG A 45 -7.48 6.44 22.76
N PRO A 46 -8.48 5.61 23.10
CA PRO A 46 -8.98 4.57 22.21
C PRO A 46 -9.68 5.12 20.98
N MET A 47 -10.53 6.15 21.15
CA MET A 47 -11.35 6.66 20.05
C MET A 47 -10.51 7.31 18.93
N PRO A 48 -9.56 8.23 19.22
CA PRO A 48 -8.67 8.78 18.20
C PRO A 48 -7.72 7.72 17.61
N TYR A 49 -7.35 6.71 18.39
CA TYR A 49 -6.46 5.66 17.93
C TYR A 49 -7.09 4.86 16.79
N ILE A 50 -8.32 4.38 16.97
CA ILE A 50 -9.02 3.51 16.00
C ILE A 50 -9.32 4.27 14.71
N THR A 51 -9.59 5.58 14.79
CA THR A 51 -9.90 6.41 13.61
C THR A 51 -8.67 6.78 12.78
N SER A 52 -7.47 6.72 13.35
CA SER A 52 -6.24 7.11 12.64
C SER A 52 -5.70 5.96 11.77
N PRO A 53 -5.59 6.13 10.44
CA PRO A 53 -5.06 5.08 9.56
C PRO A 53 -3.58 4.78 9.83
N TRP A 54 -2.84 5.77 10.33
CA TRP A 54 -1.41 5.67 10.63
C TRP A 54 -1.12 4.66 11.75
N ASN A 55 -1.91 4.65 12.82
CA ASN A 55 -1.72 3.71 13.92
C ASN A 55 -2.00 2.26 13.49
N TRP A 56 -2.99 2.04 12.61
CA TRP A 56 -3.25 0.72 12.04
C TRP A 56 -2.09 0.22 11.18
N SER A 57 -1.51 1.10 10.37
CA SER A 57 -0.32 0.78 9.56
C SER A 57 0.89 0.45 10.44
N ASP A 58 1.15 1.26 11.48
CA ASP A 58 2.23 1.02 12.43
C ASP A 58 2.06 -0.29 13.20
N LEU A 59 0.83 -0.60 13.64
CA LEU A 59 0.47 -1.83 14.33
C LEU A 59 0.68 -3.05 13.43
N ALA A 60 0.22 -2.97 12.17
CA ALA A 60 0.41 -4.05 11.19
C ALA A 60 1.90 -4.33 10.94
N ALA A 61 2.71 -3.28 10.78
CA ALA A 61 4.16 -3.40 10.60
C ALA A 61 4.90 -3.95 11.84
N ILE A 62 4.28 -3.94 13.03
CA ILE A 62 4.81 -4.61 14.23
C ILE A 62 4.33 -6.06 14.30
N LEU A 63 3.04 -6.31 14.10
CA LEU A 63 2.42 -7.62 14.27
C LEU A 63 2.88 -8.64 13.22
N PHE A 64 2.96 -8.26 11.94
CA PHE A 64 3.32 -9.20 10.87
C PHE A 64 4.73 -9.79 11.05
N PRO A 65 5.80 -8.97 11.20
CA PRO A 65 7.15 -9.50 11.41
C PRO A 65 7.32 -10.27 12.72
N THR A 66 6.61 -9.89 13.78
CA THR A 66 6.69 -10.59 15.08
C THR A 66 6.06 -11.97 15.02
N ILE A 67 4.84 -12.07 14.50
CA ILE A 67 4.14 -13.34 14.33
C ILE A 67 4.97 -14.24 13.41
N THR A 68 5.47 -13.72 12.30
CA THR A 68 6.32 -14.48 11.37
C THR A 68 7.59 -14.98 12.06
N SER A 69 8.24 -14.14 12.86
CA SER A 69 9.45 -14.54 13.60
C SER A 69 9.18 -15.64 14.63
N ILE A 70 8.03 -15.57 15.32
CA ILE A 70 7.63 -16.58 16.32
C ILE A 70 7.31 -17.92 15.63
N ILE A 71 6.60 -17.90 14.50
CA ILE A 71 6.29 -19.10 13.71
C ILE A 71 7.59 -19.77 13.25
N TRP A 72 8.54 -18.97 12.74
CA TRP A 72 9.82 -19.47 12.25
C TRP A 72 10.68 -20.05 13.39
N LEU A 73 10.65 -19.45 14.58
CA LEU A 73 11.31 -20.00 15.78
C LEU A 73 10.72 -21.33 16.26
N TYR A 74 9.45 -21.61 15.96
CA TYR A 74 8.80 -22.87 16.31
C TYR A 74 9.08 -24.01 15.31
N ASN A 75 10.13 -23.87 14.48
CA ASN A 75 10.50 -24.79 13.41
C ASN A 75 9.41 -25.00 12.34
N ILE A 76 8.48 -24.04 12.20
CA ILE A 76 7.51 -24.02 11.11
C ILE A 76 8.02 -23.02 10.09
N PHE A 77 8.46 -23.50 8.93
CA PHE A 77 8.90 -22.61 7.86
C PHE A 77 7.72 -21.75 7.39
N PRO A 78 7.78 -20.42 7.58
CA PRO A 78 6.67 -19.58 7.18
C PRO A 78 6.55 -19.57 5.65
N PRO A 79 5.34 -19.64 5.10
CA PRO A 79 5.16 -19.57 3.66
C PRO A 79 5.65 -18.21 3.14
N VAL A 80 6.29 -18.22 1.97
CA VAL A 80 6.97 -17.07 1.38
C VAL A 80 6.11 -15.80 1.36
N TRP A 81 4.81 -15.94 1.07
CA TRP A 81 3.89 -14.80 1.01
C TRP A 81 3.77 -14.04 2.35
N ILE A 82 3.85 -14.71 3.50
CA ILE A 82 3.80 -14.05 4.82
C ILE A 82 5.08 -13.23 5.05
N ILE A 83 6.23 -13.79 4.66
CA ILE A 83 7.53 -13.11 4.74
C ILE A 83 7.49 -11.85 3.86
N THR A 84 7.02 -11.98 2.61
CA THR A 84 6.91 -10.85 1.66
C THR A 84 6.03 -9.73 2.18
N ILE A 85 4.83 -10.05 2.71
CA ILE A 85 3.94 -9.02 3.29
C ILE A 85 4.59 -8.34 4.49
N SER A 86 5.28 -9.11 5.35
CA SER A 86 5.97 -8.58 6.52
C SER A 86 7.09 -7.61 6.15
N VAL A 87 7.90 -7.97 5.15
CA VAL A 87 8.97 -7.13 4.59
C VAL A 87 8.39 -5.85 3.99
N PHE A 88 7.36 -5.97 3.15
CA PHE A 88 6.70 -4.84 2.52
C PHE A 88 6.14 -3.83 3.52
N LEU A 89 5.48 -4.30 4.59
CA LEU A 89 4.96 -3.43 5.66
C LEU A 89 6.08 -2.71 6.43
N LEU A 90 7.20 -3.39 6.69
CA LEU A 90 8.36 -2.77 7.32
C LEU A 90 9.01 -1.71 6.42
N GLU A 91 9.06 -1.93 5.11
CA GLU A 91 9.58 -0.97 4.14
C GLU A 91 8.66 0.25 3.99
N ILE A 92 7.34 0.06 3.98
CA ILE A 92 6.39 1.19 4.05
C ILE A 92 6.63 1.99 5.33
N ARG A 93 6.75 1.33 6.48
CA ARG A 93 7.05 2.00 7.75
C ARG A 93 8.40 2.72 7.69
N PHE A 94 9.40 2.14 7.03
CA PHE A 94 10.67 2.79 6.77
C PHE A 94 10.49 4.09 5.96
N LEU A 95 9.69 4.06 4.88
CA LEU A 95 9.40 5.24 4.07
C LEU A 95 8.70 6.34 4.87
N LEU A 96 7.80 5.97 5.78
CA LEU A 96 7.10 6.93 6.64
C LEU A 96 8.04 7.64 7.63
N PHE A 97 9.23 7.12 7.93
CA PHE A 97 10.22 7.88 8.71
C PHE A 97 10.76 9.09 7.94
N PHE A 98 10.78 9.06 6.61
CA PHE A 98 11.18 10.23 5.81
C PHE A 98 10.18 11.39 5.95
N CYS A 99 8.94 11.13 6.38
CA CYS A 99 7.98 12.19 6.68
C CYS A 99 8.44 13.13 7.81
N VAL A 100 9.38 12.68 8.66
CA VAL A 100 9.93 13.48 9.77
C VAL A 100 11.01 14.45 9.29
N LEU A 101 11.67 14.17 8.16
CA LEU A 101 12.69 15.04 7.59
C LEU A 101 12.04 16.21 6.88
N GLU A 102 12.47 17.44 7.15
CA GLU A 102 11.82 18.65 6.62
C GLU A 102 11.75 18.69 5.08
N ASN A 103 12.84 18.26 4.41
CA ASN A 103 12.90 18.24 2.95
C ASN A 103 11.93 17.22 2.32
N PHE A 104 11.67 16.09 2.98
CA PHE A 104 10.85 15.00 2.42
C PHE A 104 9.40 15.06 2.92
N GLY A 105 9.20 15.41 4.19
CA GLY A 105 7.90 15.52 4.84
C GLY A 105 6.95 16.47 4.13
N THR A 106 7.47 17.53 3.51
CA THR A 106 6.66 18.46 2.71
C THR A 106 6.04 17.79 1.48
N TYR A 107 6.80 16.96 0.77
CA TYR A 107 6.27 16.24 -0.40
C TYR A 107 5.29 15.13 0.01
N PHE A 108 5.60 14.39 1.07
CA PHE A 108 4.67 13.41 1.63
C PHE A 108 3.36 14.06 2.08
N ALA A 109 3.46 15.26 2.65
CA ALA A 109 2.32 16.02 3.10
C ALA A 109 1.38 16.39 1.93
N ILE A 110 1.95 16.92 0.84
CA ILE A 110 1.21 17.21 -0.39
C ILE A 110 0.60 15.91 -0.95
N MET A 111 1.37 14.82 -1.02
CA MET A 111 0.93 13.55 -1.58
C MET A 111 -0.30 12.98 -0.84
N ILE A 112 -0.28 12.93 0.49
CA ILE A 112 -1.42 12.40 1.25
C ILE A 112 -2.62 13.36 1.24
N GLY A 113 -2.39 14.68 1.28
CA GLY A 113 -3.45 15.69 1.18
C GLY A 113 -4.18 15.60 -0.17
N VAL A 114 -3.43 15.43 -1.26
CA VAL A 114 -4.00 15.19 -2.59
C VAL A 114 -4.77 13.88 -2.61
N ALA A 115 -4.20 12.78 -2.08
CA ALA A 115 -4.84 11.47 -2.05
C ALA A 115 -6.21 11.50 -1.34
N GLN A 116 -6.34 12.25 -0.24
CA GLN A 116 -7.62 12.42 0.46
C GLN A 116 -8.67 13.11 -0.41
N LYS A 117 -8.29 14.15 -1.18
CA LYS A 117 -9.21 14.88 -2.06
C LYS A 117 -9.70 14.03 -3.23
N ILE A 118 -8.82 13.23 -3.83
CA ILE A 118 -9.17 12.37 -4.97
C ILE A 118 -9.73 11.00 -4.55
N PHE A 119 -9.82 10.70 -3.25
CA PHE A 119 -10.21 9.37 -2.76
C PHE A 119 -11.60 8.94 -3.27
N SER A 120 -12.58 9.84 -3.21
CA SER A 120 -13.93 9.57 -3.72
C SER A 120 -13.94 9.23 -5.21
N PHE A 121 -13.07 9.89 -6.00
CA PHE A 121 -12.90 9.58 -7.42
C PHE A 121 -12.29 8.18 -7.62
N LEU A 122 -11.26 7.81 -6.84
CA LEU A 122 -10.65 6.48 -6.89
C LEU A 122 -11.65 5.36 -6.58
N VAL A 123 -12.59 5.59 -5.64
CA VAL A 123 -13.66 4.62 -5.34
C VAL A 123 -14.57 4.42 -6.54
N ILE A 124 -15.01 5.51 -7.19
CA ILE A 124 -15.87 5.43 -8.40
C ILE A 124 -15.12 4.71 -9.53
N LEU A 125 -13.85 5.08 -9.76
CA LEU A 125 -12.97 4.41 -10.73
C LEU A 125 -12.88 2.91 -10.45
N GLY A 126 -12.65 2.53 -9.19
CA GLY A 126 -12.56 1.13 -8.77
C GLY A 126 -13.83 0.33 -9.04
N ILE A 127 -15.00 0.87 -8.68
CA ILE A 127 -16.29 0.23 -8.93
C ILE A 127 -16.51 0.02 -10.43
N LEU A 128 -16.18 1.01 -11.24
CA LEU A 128 -16.33 0.92 -12.68
C LEU A 128 -15.37 -0.11 -13.31
N VAL A 129 -14.08 -0.10 -12.92
CA VAL A 129 -13.12 -1.11 -13.38
C VAL A 129 -13.57 -2.52 -12.98
N LEU A 130 -14.13 -2.68 -11.77
CA LEU A 130 -14.68 -3.95 -11.31
C LEU A 130 -15.89 -4.40 -12.16
N ALA A 131 -16.78 -3.47 -12.51
CA ALA A 131 -17.93 -3.78 -13.37
C ALA A 131 -17.51 -4.26 -14.77
N PHE A 132 -16.51 -3.61 -15.38
CA PHE A 132 -15.93 -4.05 -16.64
C PHE A 132 -15.20 -5.39 -16.51
N ALA A 133 -14.38 -5.57 -15.48
CA ALA A 133 -13.68 -6.82 -15.21
C ALA A 133 -14.66 -7.99 -15.03
N HIS A 134 -15.74 -7.78 -14.28
CA HIS A 134 -16.78 -8.78 -14.08
C HIS A 134 -17.52 -9.12 -15.38
N SER A 135 -17.84 -8.12 -16.20
CA SER A 135 -18.48 -8.32 -17.51
C SER A 135 -17.58 -9.09 -18.48
N LEU A 136 -16.30 -8.73 -18.55
CA LEU A 136 -15.29 -9.43 -19.35
C LEU A 136 -15.07 -10.86 -18.85
N HIS A 137 -15.00 -11.07 -17.53
CA HIS A 137 -14.87 -12.40 -16.95
C HIS A 137 -16.04 -13.31 -17.35
N ILE A 138 -17.28 -12.82 -17.31
CA ILE A 138 -18.44 -13.58 -17.78
C ILE A 138 -18.32 -13.93 -19.26
N LEU A 139 -17.91 -12.98 -20.09
CA LEU A 139 -17.81 -13.16 -21.54
C LEU A 139 -16.66 -14.07 -21.97
N LEU A 140 -15.55 -14.05 -21.21
CA LEU A 140 -14.34 -14.84 -21.44
C LEU A 140 -14.34 -16.17 -20.69
N ARG A 141 -15.36 -16.45 -19.87
CA ARG A 141 -15.46 -17.73 -19.18
C ARG A 141 -15.74 -18.85 -20.21
N PRO A 142 -15.04 -19.99 -20.12
CA PRO A 142 -15.38 -21.17 -20.92
C PRO A 142 -16.78 -21.68 -20.57
N SER A 143 -17.54 -22.01 -21.61
CA SER A 143 -18.87 -22.61 -21.51
C SER A 143 -18.80 -24.14 -21.42
N THR A 144 -17.68 -24.73 -21.85
CA THR A 144 -17.45 -26.18 -21.81
C THR A 144 -16.69 -26.60 -20.55
N LYS A 145 -16.94 -27.84 -20.09
CA LYS A 145 -16.17 -28.43 -19.00
C LYS A 145 -14.75 -28.73 -19.48
N TYR A 146 -13.76 -28.32 -18.70
CA TYR A 146 -12.35 -28.58 -18.94
C TYR A 146 -11.68 -29.01 -17.64
N SER A 147 -10.53 -29.67 -17.74
CA SER A 147 -9.70 -30.11 -16.62
C SER A 147 -8.33 -29.50 -16.74
N TYR A 148 -7.74 -29.01 -15.65
CA TYR A 148 -6.37 -28.50 -15.65
C TYR A 148 -5.32 -29.61 -15.66
N ASN A 149 -5.68 -30.83 -15.26
CA ASN A 149 -4.74 -31.94 -15.16
C ASN A 149 -4.51 -32.65 -16.49
N GLN A 150 -5.40 -32.46 -17.46
CA GLN A 150 -5.35 -33.12 -18.76
C GLN A 150 -5.78 -32.15 -19.87
N PRO A 151 -4.98 -32.00 -20.94
CA PRO A 151 -5.34 -31.16 -22.06
C PRO A 151 -6.60 -31.68 -22.75
N ASN A 152 -7.61 -30.81 -22.87
CA ASN A 152 -8.86 -31.11 -23.54
C ASN A 152 -9.22 -29.95 -24.48
N TYR A 153 -8.97 -30.15 -25.78
CA TYR A 153 -9.25 -29.17 -26.82
C TYR A 153 -10.71 -29.32 -27.27
N THR A 154 -11.54 -28.32 -26.97
CA THR A 154 -12.97 -28.32 -27.32
C THR A 154 -13.26 -27.30 -28.43
N ASN A 155 -14.49 -27.21 -28.93
CA ASN A 155 -14.87 -26.14 -29.88
C ASN A 155 -15.09 -24.77 -29.21
N ASP A 156 -14.77 -24.65 -27.92
CA ASP A 156 -14.95 -23.45 -27.13
C ASP A 156 -13.69 -22.58 -27.20
N SER A 157 -13.78 -21.43 -27.86
CA SER A 157 -12.65 -20.49 -27.99
C SER A 157 -12.11 -19.98 -26.65
N ASN A 158 -12.94 -19.99 -25.60
CA ASN A 158 -12.56 -19.52 -24.26
C ASN A 158 -11.94 -20.63 -23.39
N ASN A 159 -11.78 -21.85 -23.91
CA ASN A 159 -11.13 -22.95 -23.19
C ASN A 159 -9.63 -22.65 -23.00
N PRO A 160 -9.08 -22.72 -21.77
CA PRO A 160 -7.68 -22.45 -21.49
C PRO A 160 -6.70 -23.24 -22.37
N TRP A 161 -7.01 -24.49 -22.70
CA TRP A 161 -6.13 -25.32 -23.55
C TRP A 161 -6.06 -24.83 -24.99
N ASN A 162 -7.18 -24.36 -25.54
CA ASN A 162 -7.24 -23.77 -26.89
C ASN A 162 -6.50 -22.42 -26.94
N LEU A 163 -6.60 -21.64 -25.87
CA LEU A 163 -5.87 -20.37 -25.74
C LEU A 163 -4.36 -20.61 -25.69
N VAL A 164 -3.89 -21.52 -24.82
CA VAL A 164 -2.46 -21.84 -24.70
C VAL A 164 -1.87 -22.29 -26.04
N SER A 165 -2.56 -23.16 -26.79
CA SER A 165 -2.09 -23.57 -28.12
C SER A 165 -2.02 -22.41 -29.12
N THR A 166 -2.84 -21.36 -28.96
CA THR A 166 -2.79 -20.17 -29.83
C THR A 166 -1.56 -19.30 -29.55
N TYR A 167 -1.08 -19.29 -28.30
CA TYR A 167 0.11 -18.53 -27.89
C TYR A 167 1.40 -19.35 -27.97
N GLN A 168 1.31 -20.65 -28.24
CA GLN A 168 2.46 -21.51 -28.44
C GLN A 168 3.12 -21.19 -29.79
N PHE A 169 4.21 -20.42 -29.74
CA PHE A 169 4.91 -19.90 -30.93
C PHE A 169 5.59 -20.98 -31.78
N ILE A 170 5.79 -22.18 -31.21
CA ILE A 170 6.43 -23.32 -31.86
C ILE A 170 5.50 -24.52 -31.68
N SER A 171 4.80 -24.89 -32.75
CA SER A 171 4.12 -26.18 -32.83
C SER A 171 5.15 -27.31 -32.68
N SER A 172 4.77 -28.44 -32.11
CA SER A 172 5.60 -29.65 -32.02
C SER A 172 6.15 -30.11 -33.38
N ASN A 173 5.58 -29.62 -34.49
CA ASN A 173 5.97 -29.92 -35.87
C ASN A 173 6.93 -28.89 -36.50
N GLY A 174 7.40 -27.88 -35.74
CA GLY A 174 8.39 -26.91 -36.23
C GLY A 174 7.83 -25.79 -37.13
N ASP A 175 6.53 -25.77 -37.41
CA ASP A 175 5.90 -24.69 -38.17
C ASP A 175 5.75 -23.43 -37.31
N SER A 176 6.45 -22.37 -37.71
CA SER A 176 6.32 -21.02 -37.18
C SER A 176 5.14 -20.28 -37.83
N SER A 177 3.95 -20.88 -37.83
CA SER A 177 2.71 -20.13 -38.14
C SER A 177 2.26 -19.36 -36.90
N ALA A 178 3.20 -18.65 -36.27
CA ALA A 178 2.92 -17.80 -35.14
C ALA A 178 2.26 -16.53 -35.67
N VAL A 179 1.13 -16.18 -35.05
CA VAL A 179 0.35 -14.96 -35.29
C VAL A 179 -0.54 -14.98 -36.53
N SER A 180 -1.44 -15.95 -36.61
CA SER A 180 -2.73 -15.75 -37.31
C SER A 180 -3.77 -16.66 -36.66
N SER A 181 -4.93 -16.21 -36.16
CA SER A 181 -5.65 -14.96 -36.31
C SER A 181 -6.43 -14.70 -35.01
N TRP A 182 -6.19 -13.54 -34.40
CA TRP A 182 -7.12 -12.77 -33.57
C TRP A 182 -8.19 -13.62 -32.87
N VAL A 183 -7.93 -14.00 -31.61
CA VAL A 183 -8.93 -14.60 -30.68
C VAL A 183 -10.22 -13.76 -30.60
N TYR A 184 -10.17 -12.51 -31.05
CA TYR A 184 -11.28 -11.57 -31.21
C TYR A 184 -12.28 -11.89 -32.34
N LYS A 185 -11.95 -12.80 -33.28
CA LYS A 185 -12.57 -12.79 -34.63
C LYS A 185 -14.10 -12.99 -34.68
N ASN A 186 -14.71 -13.56 -33.63
CA ASN A 186 -16.13 -13.91 -33.68
C ASN A 186 -16.99 -13.36 -32.52
N ASN A 187 -16.43 -12.55 -31.61
CA ASN A 187 -17.21 -12.02 -30.50
C ASN A 187 -17.32 -10.49 -30.56
N TRP A 188 -18.29 -10.03 -31.34
CA TRP A 188 -18.58 -8.61 -31.52
C TRP A 188 -18.80 -7.88 -30.18
N MET A 189 -19.39 -8.55 -29.19
CA MET A 189 -19.62 -8.00 -27.86
C MET A 189 -18.30 -7.80 -27.10
N LEU A 190 -17.33 -8.69 -27.27
CA LEU A 190 -16.00 -8.57 -26.66
C LEU A 190 -15.24 -7.39 -27.24
N VAL A 191 -15.22 -7.27 -28.58
CA VAL A 191 -14.59 -6.13 -29.25
C VAL A 191 -15.25 -4.83 -28.83
N PHE A 192 -16.58 -4.79 -28.80
CA PHE A 192 -17.33 -3.64 -28.32
C PHE A 192 -16.97 -3.25 -26.89
N LEU A 193 -16.94 -4.21 -25.95
CA LEU A 193 -16.57 -3.97 -24.54
C LEU A 193 -15.14 -3.47 -24.37
N ILE A 194 -14.19 -3.99 -25.15
CA ILE A 194 -12.79 -3.52 -25.09
C ILE A 194 -12.66 -2.11 -25.65
N VAL A 195 -13.32 -1.81 -26.77
CA VAL A 195 -13.29 -0.48 -27.39
C VAL A 195 -13.90 0.55 -26.43
N ILE A 196 -15.09 0.30 -25.89
CA ILE A 196 -15.74 1.23 -24.95
C ILE A 196 -14.93 1.39 -23.66
N PHE A 197 -14.35 0.30 -23.13
CA PHE A 197 -13.50 0.35 -21.93
C PHE A 197 -12.23 1.17 -22.17
N SER A 198 -11.56 0.97 -23.32
CA SER A 198 -10.34 1.69 -23.67
C SER A 198 -10.61 3.19 -23.85
N PHE A 199 -11.71 3.55 -24.53
CA PHE A 199 -12.13 4.93 -24.71
C PHE A 199 -12.46 5.58 -23.36
N PHE A 200 -13.33 4.93 -22.57
CA PHE A 200 -13.77 5.48 -21.29
C PHE A 200 -12.60 5.62 -20.29
N THR A 201 -11.74 4.62 -20.17
CA THR A 201 -10.60 4.68 -19.25
C THR A 201 -9.57 5.70 -19.71
N THR A 202 -9.14 5.63 -20.98
CA THR A 202 -8.00 6.43 -21.46
C THR A 202 -8.37 7.89 -21.70
N ILE A 203 -9.54 8.14 -22.30
CA ILE A 203 -9.92 9.49 -22.72
C ILE A 203 -10.71 10.20 -21.64
N TYR A 204 -11.62 9.52 -20.96
CA TYR A 204 -12.46 10.17 -19.96
C TYR A 204 -11.80 10.10 -18.57
N LEU A 205 -11.57 8.91 -18.04
CA LEU A 205 -11.13 8.76 -16.65
C LEU A 205 -9.71 9.24 -16.41
N LEU A 206 -8.73 8.90 -17.26
CA LEU A 206 -7.35 9.37 -17.06
C LEU A 206 -7.24 10.89 -17.19
N ASN A 207 -7.89 11.49 -18.19
CA ASN A 207 -7.87 12.95 -18.36
C ASN A 207 -8.58 13.66 -17.19
N LEU A 208 -9.72 13.14 -16.74
CA LEU A 208 -10.42 13.66 -15.57
C LEU A 208 -9.57 13.48 -14.30
N PHE A 209 -8.93 12.33 -14.12
CA PHE A 209 -8.05 12.05 -13.00
C PHE A 209 -6.87 13.02 -12.95
N ILE A 210 -6.20 13.24 -14.08
CA ILE A 210 -5.08 14.18 -14.19
C ILE A 210 -5.53 15.61 -13.87
N SER A 211 -6.72 16.02 -14.36
CA SER A 211 -7.28 17.33 -14.06
C SER A 211 -7.56 17.50 -12.56
N LEU A 212 -8.27 16.53 -11.95
CA LEU A 212 -8.57 16.54 -10.52
C LEU A 212 -7.32 16.50 -9.66
N LEU A 213 -6.30 15.74 -10.08
CA LEU A 213 -5.00 15.68 -9.41
C LEU A 213 -4.31 17.05 -9.46
N GLY A 214 -4.29 17.69 -10.64
CA GLY A 214 -3.70 19.02 -10.81
C GLY A 214 -4.37 20.09 -9.95
N ASP A 215 -5.70 20.06 -9.87
CA ASP A 215 -6.46 21.01 -9.05
C ASP A 215 -6.28 20.73 -7.55
N ALA A 216 -6.29 19.46 -7.14
CA ALA A 216 -6.01 19.07 -5.76
C ALA A 216 -4.59 19.48 -5.32
N VAL A 217 -3.58 19.34 -6.19
CA VAL A 217 -2.20 19.80 -5.92
C VAL A 217 -2.16 21.31 -5.72
N LYS A 218 -2.81 22.09 -6.60
CA LYS A 218 -2.84 23.56 -6.46
C LYS A 218 -3.50 24.00 -5.15
N GLU A 219 -4.59 23.35 -4.78
CA GLU A 219 -5.37 23.72 -3.59
C GLU A 219 -4.69 23.25 -2.29
N THR A 220 -3.97 22.13 -2.31
CA THR A 220 -3.17 21.65 -1.16
C THR A 220 -1.83 22.37 -1.00
N ASN A 221 -1.33 23.02 -2.06
CA ASN A 221 -0.18 23.93 -1.98
C ASN A 221 -0.50 25.24 -1.22
N ASN A 222 -1.75 25.42 -0.76
CA ASN A 222 -2.10 26.48 0.19
C ASN A 222 -1.61 26.10 1.59
N GLU A 223 -0.89 27.02 2.22
CA GLU A 223 -0.10 26.89 3.46
C GLU A 223 -0.86 26.22 4.64
N GLU A 224 -2.19 26.37 4.72
CA GLU A 224 -3.01 25.90 5.84
C GLU A 224 -3.09 24.37 5.98
N SER A 225 -3.29 23.65 4.86
CA SER A 225 -3.37 22.17 4.87
C SER A 225 -2.00 21.54 5.11
N PHE A 226 -0.95 22.19 4.60
CA PHE A 226 0.43 21.83 4.87
C PHE A 226 0.76 21.96 6.36
N LEU A 227 0.34 23.05 7.02
CA LEU A 227 0.57 23.26 8.45
C LEU A 227 -0.17 22.26 9.34
N GLN A 228 -1.44 21.93 9.03
CA GLN A 228 -2.19 20.91 9.78
C GLN A 228 -1.51 19.54 9.71
N LEU A 229 -1.08 19.15 8.52
CA LEU A 229 -0.47 17.85 8.30
C LEU A 229 0.98 17.76 8.82
N LYS A 230 1.74 18.86 8.76
CA LYS A 230 3.06 19.01 9.42
C LYS A 230 2.94 18.95 10.94
N CYS A 231 1.76 19.21 11.54
CA CYS A 231 1.53 19.01 12.97
C CYS A 231 1.10 17.58 13.33
N GLU A 232 0.31 16.92 12.47
CA GLU A 232 -0.25 15.60 12.76
C GLU A 232 0.74 14.45 12.51
N LEU A 233 1.57 14.55 11.47
CA LEU A 233 2.55 13.51 11.12
C LEU A 233 3.68 13.34 12.17
N PRO A 234 4.32 14.40 12.70
CA PRO A 234 5.35 14.25 13.72
C PRO A 234 4.79 13.81 15.08
N LEU A 235 3.53 14.17 15.39
CA LEU A 235 2.85 13.77 16.62
C LEU A 235 2.53 12.27 16.64
N HIS A 236 2.27 11.68 15.47
CA HIS A 236 2.16 10.24 15.28
C HIS A 236 3.52 9.55 15.11
N SER A 237 4.56 10.25 14.65
CA SER A 237 5.92 9.72 14.56
C SER A 237 6.49 9.40 15.94
N GLY A 238 7.17 8.25 16.08
CA GLY A 238 7.54 7.67 17.36
C GLY A 238 8.29 8.61 18.34
N LEU A 239 8.99 9.65 17.87
CA LEU A 239 9.71 10.60 18.74
C LEU A 239 8.78 11.42 19.64
N ALA A 240 7.61 11.84 19.16
CA ALA A 240 6.62 12.51 20.00
C ALA A 240 5.95 11.54 20.99
N LYS A 241 5.76 10.27 20.60
CA LYS A 241 5.37 9.19 21.53
C LYS A 241 6.42 9.01 22.63
N TRP A 242 7.72 9.09 22.32
CA TRP A 242 8.78 9.02 23.34
C TRP A 242 8.78 10.22 24.30
N VAL A 243 8.65 11.45 23.79
CA VAL A 243 8.67 12.69 24.59
C VAL A 243 7.42 12.87 25.46
N SER A 244 6.26 12.41 25.00
CA SER A 244 5.01 12.45 25.79
C SER A 244 4.93 11.40 26.91
N ILE A 245 5.86 10.44 26.93
CA ILE A 245 5.83 9.28 27.81
C ILE A 245 6.95 9.30 28.86
N VAL A 246 8.13 9.85 28.54
CA VAL A 246 9.15 10.10 29.56
C VAL A 246 8.85 11.46 30.19
N PRO A 247 8.47 11.55 31.48
CA PRO A 247 8.49 12.83 32.15
C PRO A 247 9.96 13.22 32.26
N VAL A 248 10.46 13.98 31.28
CA VAL A 248 11.74 14.67 31.37
C VAL A 248 11.38 16.10 31.79
N PRO A 249 11.37 16.41 33.10
CA PRO A 249 10.84 17.68 33.61
C PRO A 249 11.60 18.90 33.06
N TRP A 250 12.79 18.69 32.50
CA TRP A 250 13.70 19.72 32.00
C TRP A 250 13.51 20.09 30.52
N LEU A 251 12.69 19.36 29.75
CA LEU A 251 12.48 19.59 28.30
C LEU A 251 11.21 20.38 27.96
N LEU A 252 10.26 20.46 28.91
CA LEU A 252 9.01 21.23 28.80
C LEU A 252 9.20 22.74 28.54
N PRO A 253 10.22 23.45 29.07
CA PRO A 253 10.31 24.90 28.87
C PRO A 253 10.65 25.34 27.44
N ARG A 254 11.27 24.46 26.63
CA ARG A 254 11.72 24.82 25.25
C ARG A 254 10.61 24.77 24.21
N LEU A 255 9.65 23.86 24.36
CA LEU A 255 8.49 23.75 23.45
C LEU A 255 7.44 24.85 23.72
N GLN A 256 7.34 25.31 24.96
CA GLN A 256 6.43 26.40 25.33
C GLN A 256 6.88 27.76 24.79
N TRP A 257 8.20 27.94 24.59
CA TRP A 257 8.77 29.16 24.01
C TRP A 257 8.46 29.29 22.51
N ASP A 258 8.42 28.17 21.79
CA ASP A 258 8.20 28.13 20.33
C ASP A 258 6.71 28.27 19.93
N LEU A 259 5.79 28.01 20.86
CA LEU A 259 4.36 28.26 20.69
C LEU A 259 3.97 29.73 20.92
N ASN A 260 4.73 30.45 21.76
CA ASN A 260 4.49 31.86 22.07
C ASN A 260 5.18 32.84 21.10
N SER A 261 6.00 32.36 20.17
CA SER A 261 6.78 33.18 19.22
C SER A 261 6.11 33.36 17.85
N ARG A 262 4.86 32.89 17.65
CA ARG A 262 4.09 33.26 16.44
C ARG A 262 3.61 34.71 16.55
N PRO A 263 3.84 35.57 15.55
CA PRO A 263 3.37 36.95 15.59
C PRO A 263 1.84 36.98 15.54
N ALA A 264 1.24 37.68 16.50
CA ALA A 264 -0.17 38.04 16.51
C ALA A 264 -0.46 38.90 15.27
N ALA A 265 -1.12 38.31 14.27
CA ALA A 265 -1.58 39.03 13.10
C ALA A 265 -3.06 39.41 13.27
N TRP A 266 -3.28 40.68 13.65
CA TRP A 266 -4.43 41.56 13.32
C TRP A 266 -5.84 41.04 13.70
N GLY A 267 -6.55 41.61 14.66
CA GLY A 267 -6.73 43.05 14.91
C GLY A 267 -8.12 43.44 14.39
N ASP A 268 -9.14 43.23 15.24
CA ASP A 268 -10.51 43.68 15.03
C ASP A 268 -10.54 45.18 14.68
N ASN A 269 -11.24 45.53 13.60
CA ASN A 269 -11.72 46.89 13.38
C ASN A 269 -13.21 46.82 13.03
N GLN A 270 -14.03 46.82 14.07
CA GLN A 270 -15.39 47.36 14.05
C GLN A 270 -15.39 48.63 14.89
N THR A 271 -15.69 49.77 14.26
CA THR A 271 -16.73 50.76 14.66
C THR A 271 -16.48 52.08 13.94
N THR A 272 -17.36 52.46 13.00
CA THR A 272 -18.33 53.56 13.05
C THR A 272 -18.99 53.71 11.69
#